data_AF-A0A956ED91-F1
#
_entry.id   AF-A0A956ED91-F1
#
_cell.length_a   1.000
_cell.length_b   1.000
_cell.length_c   1.000
_cell.angle_alpha   90.00
_cell.angle_beta   90.00
_cell.angle_gamma   90.00
#
_symmetry.space_group_name_H-M   'P 1'
#
loop_
_entity.id
_entity.type
_entity.pdbx_description
1 polymer ?
#
loop_
_entity_poly.entity_id
_entity_poly.type
_entity_poly.pdbx_seq_one_letter_code
_entity_poly.pdbx_strand_id
1 'polypeptide(L)'
;MEDRARDLVKRLSAEGFRSPYLERLRARTAEARRNAELGKIQREIVEEMAASLGRAEDRINQALLELDVLAVAVEAAESRGDLQAATLRKDEFNRKREFAKLRVRDLRIQREALGFRNNALLAELYPIPPRR
;
A
#
# COMPACT_ATOMS: atom_id res chain seq x y z
N MET A 1 2.12 27.63 22.16
CA MET A 1 1.55 28.99 22.01
C MET A 1 0.07 28.94 21.59
N GLU A 2 -0.32 28.04 20.68
CA GLU A 2 -1.71 27.91 20.20
C GLU A 2 -2.73 27.44 21.26
N ASP A 3 -2.32 26.62 22.23
CA ASP A 3 -3.23 26.13 23.28
C ASP A 3 -3.71 27.23 24.21
N ARG A 4 -2.81 28.13 24.64
CA ARG A 4 -3.16 29.29 25.49
C ARG A 4 -4.16 30.22 24.80
N ALA A 5 -4.04 30.41 23.49
CA ALA A 5 -4.98 31.22 22.72
C ALA A 5 -6.36 30.56 22.60
N ARG A 6 -6.40 29.24 22.40
CA ARG A 6 -7.65 28.45 22.39
C ARG A 6 -8.38 28.50 23.72
N ASP A 7 -7.65 28.31 24.82
CA ASP A 7 -8.23 28.33 26.17
C ASP A 7 -8.80 29.71 26.50
N LEU A 8 -8.09 30.77 26.12
CA LEU A 8 -8.56 32.15 26.27
C LEU A 8 -9.83 32.40 25.45
N VAL A 9 -9.87 31.97 24.19
CA VAL A 9 -11.06 32.07 23.33
C VAL A 9 -12.23 31.33 23.97
N LYS A 10 -12.02 30.08 24.41
CA LYS A 10 -13.08 29.25 25.01
C LYS A 10 -13.68 29.90 26.25
N ARG A 11 -12.83 30.38 27.17
CA ARG A 11 -13.26 31.05 28.40
C ARG A 11 -14.02 32.34 28.13
N LEU A 12 -13.44 33.27 27.36
CA LEU A 12 -14.08 34.56 27.06
C LEU A 12 -15.38 34.40 26.27
N SER A 13 -15.49 33.35 25.45
CA SER A 13 -16.73 33.02 24.75
C SER A 13 -17.83 32.56 25.70
N ALA A 14 -17.48 31.75 26.70
CA ALA A 14 -18.41 31.26 27.71
C ALA A 14 -18.90 32.39 28.64
N GLU A 15 -18.03 33.39 28.90
CA GLU A 15 -18.36 34.60 29.65
C GLU A 15 -19.20 35.62 28.85
N GLY A 16 -19.51 35.33 27.58
CA GLY A 16 -20.29 36.23 26.72
C GLY A 16 -19.55 37.50 26.29
N PHE A 17 -18.22 37.55 26.48
CA PHE A 17 -17.40 38.70 26.13
C PHE A 17 -17.47 38.97 24.62
N ARG A 18 -17.67 40.24 24.24
CA ARG A 18 -17.73 40.67 22.83
C ARG A 18 -16.60 41.63 22.53
N SER A 19 -15.74 41.26 21.60
CA SER A 19 -14.64 42.10 21.13
C SER A 19 -14.25 41.74 19.70
N PRO A 20 -13.98 42.70 18.82
CA PRO A 20 -13.43 42.43 17.49
C PRO A 20 -12.13 41.61 17.50
N TYR A 21 -11.36 41.67 18.58
CA TYR A 21 -10.15 40.87 18.75
C TYR A 21 -10.44 39.42 19.11
N LEU A 22 -11.51 39.17 19.89
CA LEU A 22 -11.97 37.81 20.19
C LEU A 22 -12.48 37.12 18.93
N GLU A 23 -13.23 37.81 18.07
CA GLU A 23 -13.71 37.22 16.80
C GLU A 23 -12.55 36.89 15.85
N ARG A 24 -11.53 37.77 15.74
CA ARG A 24 -10.31 37.48 14.97
C ARG A 24 -9.57 36.26 15.51
N LEU A 25 -9.44 36.16 16.83
CA LEU A 25 -8.75 35.04 17.46
C LEU A 25 -9.54 33.73 17.28
N ARG A 26 -10.88 33.78 17.40
CA ARG A 26 -11.78 32.65 17.07
C ARG A 26 -11.56 32.17 15.65
N ALA A 27 -11.65 33.06 14.66
CA ALA A 27 -11.47 32.72 13.25
C ALA A 27 -10.12 32.04 13.00
N ARG A 28 -9.03 32.61 13.54
CA ARG A 28 -7.68 32.04 13.44
C ARG A 28 -7.56 30.66 14.09
N THR A 29 -8.13 30.47 15.29
CA THR A 29 -8.10 29.16 15.97
C THR A 29 -8.93 28.10 15.25
N ALA A 30 -10.05 28.49 14.63
CA ALA A 30 -10.87 27.60 13.83
C ALA A 30 -10.15 27.16 12.54
N GLU A 31 -9.49 28.10 11.87
CA GLU A 31 -8.66 27.82 10.69
C GLU A 31 -7.48 26.91 11.03
N ALA A 32 -6.74 27.20 12.10
CA ALA A 32 -5.63 26.35 12.57
C ALA A 32 -6.10 24.92 12.88
N ARG A 33 -7.26 24.77 13.55
CA ARG A 33 -7.86 23.46 13.81
C ARG A 33 -8.21 22.73 12.52
N ARG A 34 -8.87 23.41 11.57
CA ARG A 34 -9.23 22.84 10.27
C ARG A 34 -7.99 22.33 9.54
N ASN A 35 -6.92 23.11 9.52
CA ASN A 35 -5.66 22.73 8.89
C ASN A 35 -5.01 21.53 9.58
N ALA A 36 -5.06 21.46 10.92
CA ALA A 36 -4.56 20.32 11.69
C ALA A 36 -5.35 19.03 11.39
N GLU A 37 -6.68 19.09 11.33
CA GLU A 37 -7.54 17.95 10.97
C GLU A 37 -7.29 17.49 9.53
N LEU A 38 -7.20 18.43 8.57
CA LEU A 38 -6.83 18.11 7.19
C LEU A 38 -5.46 17.44 7.09
N GLY A 39 -4.47 17.94 7.84
CA GLY A 39 -3.15 17.33 7.91
C GLY A 39 -3.16 15.92 8.51
N LYS A 40 -4.05 15.65 9.48
CA LYS A 40 -4.24 14.30 10.04
C LYS A 40 -4.84 13.36 9.01
N ILE A 41 -5.92 13.76 8.34
CA ILE A 41 -6.57 12.98 7.28
C ILE A 41 -5.58 12.68 6.14
N GLN A 42 -4.79 13.67 5.72
CA GLN A 42 -3.76 13.48 4.70
C GLN A 42 -2.73 12.40 5.09
N ARG A 43 -2.30 12.38 6.36
CA ARG A 43 -1.39 11.33 6.86
C ARG A 43 -2.05 9.96 6.84
N GLU A 44 -3.28 9.85 7.34
CA GLU A 44 -4.03 8.58 7.34
C GLU A 44 -4.22 8.03 5.92
N ILE A 45 -4.52 8.90 4.94
CA ILE A 45 -4.61 8.50 3.53
C ILE A 45 -3.26 7.98 3.03
N VAL A 46 -2.15 8.66 3.32
CA VAL A 46 -0.81 8.21 2.92
C VAL A 46 -0.43 6.87 3.56
N GLU A 47 -0.74 6.68 4.84
CA GLU A 47 -0.51 5.43 5.56
C GLU A 47 -1.30 4.28 4.94
N GLU A 48 -2.58 4.47 4.62
CA GLU A 48 -3.40 3.44 3.99
C GLU A 48 -2.95 3.13 2.55
N MET A 49 -2.55 4.15 1.78
CA MET A 49 -1.97 3.95 0.44
C MET A 49 -0.70 3.11 0.52
N ALA A 50 0.19 3.41 1.46
CA ALA A 50 1.42 2.64 1.69
C ALA A 50 1.11 1.19 2.11
N ALA A 51 0.18 1.00 3.05
CA ALA A 51 -0.24 -0.32 3.50
C ALA A 51 -0.88 -1.15 2.37
N SER A 52 -1.68 -0.51 1.51
CA SER A 52 -2.30 -1.16 0.36
C SER A 52 -1.28 -1.64 -0.66
N LEU A 53 -0.26 -0.83 -0.96
CA LEU A 53 0.86 -1.21 -1.82
C LEU A 53 1.68 -2.36 -1.19
N GLY A 54 1.99 -2.28 0.11
CA GLY A 54 2.71 -3.34 0.82
C GLY A 54 1.98 -4.69 0.74
N ARG A 55 0.66 -4.72 0.98
CA ARG A 55 -0.15 -5.94 0.82
C ARG A 55 -0.15 -6.48 -0.62
N ALA A 56 0.00 -5.61 -1.63
CA ALA A 56 0.09 -6.05 -3.01
C ALA A 56 1.45 -6.69 -3.33
N GLU A 57 2.53 -6.12 -2.79
CA GLU A 57 3.87 -6.69 -2.82
C GLU A 57 3.92 -8.06 -2.11
N ASP A 58 3.35 -8.18 -0.90
CA ASP A 58 3.29 -9.45 -0.18
C ASP A 58 2.65 -10.57 -1.00
N ARG A 59 1.56 -10.26 -1.73
CA ARG A 59 0.90 -11.22 -2.62
C ARG A 59 1.78 -11.64 -3.80
N ILE A 60 2.65 -10.77 -4.29
CA ILE A 60 3.61 -11.12 -5.34
C ILE A 60 4.70 -12.02 -4.74
N ASN A 61 5.28 -11.62 -3.61
CA ASN A 61 6.32 -12.39 -2.92
C ASN A 61 5.84 -13.80 -2.58
N GLN A 62 4.61 -13.93 -2.08
CA GLN A 62 3.99 -15.24 -1.85
C GLN A 62 3.89 -16.06 -3.16
N ALA A 63 3.41 -15.45 -4.25
CA ALA A 63 3.26 -16.16 -5.52
C ALA A 63 4.60 -16.62 -6.12
N LEU A 64 5.66 -15.82 -5.94
CA LEU A 64 7.02 -16.18 -6.36
C LEU A 64 7.61 -17.29 -5.49
N LEU A 65 7.42 -17.24 -4.17
CA LEU A 65 7.84 -18.31 -3.27
C LEU A 65 7.16 -19.65 -3.61
N GLU A 66 5.86 -19.60 -3.91
CA GLU A 66 5.12 -20.79 -4.33
C GLU A 66 5.64 -21.36 -5.67
N LEU A 67 6.14 -20.51 -6.58
CA LEU A 67 6.82 -20.97 -7.80
C LEU A 67 8.15 -21.66 -7.50
N ASP A 68 8.95 -21.14 -6.57
CA ASP A 68 10.22 -21.77 -6.16
C ASP A 68 9.98 -23.17 -5.58
N VAL A 69 8.96 -23.30 -4.72
CA VAL A 69 8.56 -24.60 -4.16
C VAL A 69 8.14 -25.58 -5.27
N LEU A 70 7.32 -25.13 -6.22
CA LEU A 70 6.89 -25.96 -7.34
C LEU A 70 8.05 -26.34 -8.27
N ALA A 71 9.01 -25.44 -8.49
CA ALA A 71 10.21 -25.72 -9.28
C ALA A 71 11.03 -26.89 -8.70
N VAL A 72 11.29 -26.85 -7.39
CA VAL A 72 11.97 -27.94 -6.68
C VAL A 72 11.17 -29.24 -6.76
N ALA A 73 9.85 -29.16 -6.64
CA ALA A 73 8.99 -30.33 -6.71
C ALA A 73 8.96 -30.97 -8.12
N VAL A 74 9.03 -30.16 -9.18
CA VAL A 74 9.20 -30.63 -10.56
C VAL A 74 10.54 -31.36 -10.70
N GLU A 75 11.65 -30.73 -10.31
CA GLU A 75 12.99 -31.31 -10.41
C GLU A 75 13.12 -32.63 -9.65
N ALA A 76 12.51 -32.69 -8.46
CA ALA A 76 12.49 -33.90 -7.65
C ALA A 76 11.66 -35.03 -8.30
N ALA A 77 10.55 -34.70 -8.97
CA ALA A 77 9.75 -35.69 -9.70
C ALA A 77 10.48 -36.22 -10.94
N GLU A 78 11.12 -35.32 -11.70
CA GLU A 78 11.96 -35.67 -12.85
C GLU A 78 13.13 -36.57 -12.44
N SER A 79 13.81 -36.23 -11.35
CA SER A 79 14.94 -37.01 -10.81
C SER A 79 14.54 -38.43 -10.37
N ARG A 80 13.28 -38.63 -9.96
CA ARG A 80 12.73 -39.96 -9.62
C ARG A 80 12.22 -40.74 -10.83
N GLY A 81 12.20 -40.13 -12.02
CA GLY A 81 11.62 -40.73 -13.23
C GLY A 81 10.08 -40.77 -13.23
N ASP A 82 9.43 -40.04 -12.33
CA ASP A 82 7.96 -39.98 -12.26
C ASP A 82 7.43 -38.91 -13.23
N LEU A 83 7.30 -39.30 -14.50
CA LEU A 83 6.90 -38.40 -15.60
C LEU A 83 5.50 -37.83 -15.41
N GLN A 84 4.56 -38.62 -14.86
CA GLN A 84 3.19 -38.16 -14.65
C GLN A 84 3.15 -37.08 -13.58
N ALA A 85 3.81 -37.31 -12.44
CA ALA A 85 3.83 -36.35 -11.36
C ALA A 85 4.71 -35.13 -11.67
N ALA A 86 5.72 -35.25 -12.55
CA ALA A 86 6.45 -34.11 -13.09
C ALA A 86 5.56 -33.25 -14.00
N THR A 87 4.80 -33.87 -14.90
CA THR A 87 3.88 -33.18 -15.83
C THR A 87 2.81 -32.39 -15.07
N LEU A 88 2.16 -33.01 -14.08
CA LEU A 88 1.14 -32.34 -13.25
C LEU A 88 1.71 -31.12 -12.51
N ARG A 89 2.93 -31.23 -11.97
CA ARG A 89 3.59 -30.12 -11.27
C ARG A 89 4.04 -29.00 -12.22
N LYS A 90 4.45 -29.33 -13.44
CA LYS A 90 4.75 -28.32 -14.48
C LYS A 90 3.51 -27.55 -14.88
N ASP A 91 2.36 -28.22 -15.01
CA ASP A 91 1.09 -27.55 -15.28
C ASP A 91 0.69 -26.61 -14.14
N GLU A 92 0.84 -27.05 -12.90
CA GLU A 92 0.59 -26.23 -11.72
C GLU A 92 1.54 -25.02 -11.66
N PHE A 93 2.84 -25.24 -11.89
CA PHE A 93 3.85 -24.18 -11.99
C PHE A 93 3.47 -23.16 -13.06
N ASN A 94 3.09 -23.60 -14.26
CA ASN A 94 2.72 -22.71 -15.35
C ASN A 94 1.44 -21.92 -15.04
N ARG A 95 0.45 -22.50 -14.35
CA ARG A 95 -0.73 -21.77 -13.87
C ARG A 95 -0.36 -20.73 -12.82
N LYS A 96 0.49 -21.09 -11.87
CA LYS A 96 0.96 -20.20 -10.81
C LYS A 96 1.78 -19.03 -11.36
N ARG A 97 2.53 -19.28 -12.43
CA ARG A 97 3.29 -18.28 -13.16
C ARG A 97 2.39 -17.20 -13.75
N GLU A 98 1.27 -17.58 -14.38
CA GLU A 98 0.31 -16.61 -14.89
C GLU A 98 -0.35 -15.82 -13.75
N PHE A 99 -0.60 -16.45 -12.60
CA PHE A 99 -1.08 -15.74 -11.41
C PHE A 99 -0.06 -14.71 -10.89
N ALA A 100 1.23 -15.05 -10.81
CA ALA A 100 2.28 -14.10 -10.41
C ALA A 100 2.34 -12.88 -11.34
N LYS A 101 2.21 -13.08 -12.67
CA LYS A 101 2.14 -11.97 -13.64
C LYS A 101 0.96 -11.06 -13.39
N LEU A 102 -0.21 -11.62 -13.09
CA LEU A 102 -1.40 -10.83 -12.75
C LEU A 102 -1.15 -9.98 -11.51
N ARG A 103 -0.49 -10.53 -10.48
CA ARG A 103 -0.16 -9.76 -9.27
C ARG A 103 0.82 -8.62 -9.53
N VAL A 104 1.86 -8.82 -10.34
CA VAL A 104 2.78 -7.75 -10.75
C VAL A 104 2.05 -6.67 -11.56
N ARG A 105 1.14 -7.07 -12.46
CA ARG A 105 0.30 -6.12 -13.21
C ARG A 105 -0.62 -5.33 -12.29
N ASP A 106 -1.26 -5.97 -11.32
CA ASP A 106 -2.17 -5.31 -10.39
C ASP A 106 -1.41 -4.28 -9.52
N LEU A 107 -0.20 -4.61 -9.04
CA LEU A 107 0.66 -3.65 -8.34
C LEU A 107 1.03 -2.46 -9.24
N ARG A 108 1.37 -2.72 -10.51
CA ARG A 108 1.64 -1.65 -11.48
C ARG A 108 0.44 -0.70 -11.63
N ILE A 109 -0.78 -1.23 -11.78
CA ILE A 109 -2.00 -0.43 -11.90
C ILE A 109 -2.22 0.41 -10.64
N GLN A 110 -2.05 -0.18 -9.45
CA GLN A 110 -2.17 0.55 -8.19
C GLN A 110 -1.14 1.69 -8.08
N ARG A 111 0.11 1.43 -8.47
CA ARG A 111 1.16 2.46 -8.53
C ARG A 111 0.80 3.59 -9.51
N GLU A 112 0.33 3.26 -10.70
CA GLU A 112 -0.08 4.26 -11.69
C GLU A 112 -1.26 5.11 -11.19
N ALA A 113 -2.24 4.51 -10.49
CA ALA A 113 -3.36 5.22 -9.87
C ALA A 113 -2.90 6.22 -8.77
N LEU A 114 -1.78 5.95 -8.11
CA LEU A 114 -1.15 6.84 -7.14
C LEU A 114 -0.18 7.85 -7.77
N GLY A 115 -0.07 7.87 -9.10
CA GLY A 115 0.76 8.81 -9.85
C GLY A 115 2.20 8.35 -10.11
N PHE A 116 2.58 7.13 -9.74
CA PHE A 116 3.90 6.57 -10.08
C PHE A 116 3.95 6.21 -11.57
N ARG A 117 4.78 6.91 -12.33
CA ARG A 117 4.92 6.70 -13.79
C ARG A 117 6.10 5.81 -14.18
N ASN A 118 7.11 5.70 -13.32
CA ASN A 118 8.24 4.81 -13.55
C ASN A 118 8.00 3.45 -12.85
N ASN A 119 7.79 2.43 -13.67
CA ASN A 119 7.56 1.05 -13.24
C ASN A 119 8.60 0.07 -13.81
N ALA A 120 9.71 0.58 -14.36
CA ALA A 120 10.74 -0.25 -14.99
C ALA A 120 11.36 -1.26 -14.00
N LEU A 121 11.52 -0.85 -12.74
CA LEU A 121 12.08 -1.68 -11.67
C LEU A 121 11.20 -2.88 -11.28
N LEU A 122 9.91 -2.91 -11.63
CA LEU A 122 9.04 -4.03 -11.23
C LEU A 122 9.50 -5.37 -11.82
N ALA A 123 10.09 -5.36 -13.02
CA ALA A 123 10.62 -6.58 -13.64
C ALA A 123 11.90 -7.08 -12.96
N GLU A 124 12.69 -6.17 -12.37
CA GLU A 124 13.91 -6.49 -11.62
C GLU A 124 13.58 -6.98 -10.20
N LEU A 125 12.64 -6.32 -9.53
CA LEU A 125 12.21 -6.67 -8.17
C LEU A 125 11.41 -7.99 -8.12
N TYR A 126 10.64 -8.27 -9.18
CA TYR A 126 9.74 -9.43 -9.23
C TYR A 126 10.02 -10.27 -10.49
N PRO A 127 11.18 -10.94 -10.58
CA PRO A 127 11.55 -11.72 -11.75
C PRO A 127 10.70 -12.98 -11.85
N ILE A 128 9.81 -13.03 -12.83
CA ILE A 128 8.95 -14.20 -13.05
C ILE A 128 9.72 -15.23 -13.87
N PRO A 129 9.93 -16.46 -13.37
CA PRO A 129 10.70 -17.49 -14.05
C PRO A 129 10.09 -17.88 -15.41
N PRO A 130 10.84 -18.47 -16.35
CA PRO A 130 10.31 -18.97 -17.61
C PRO A 130 9.33 -20.13 -17.40
N ARG A 131 8.57 -20.48 -18.44
CA ARG A 131 7.70 -21.68 -18.40
C ARG A 131 8.55 -22.94 -18.27
N ARG A 132 8.01 -23.95 -17.61
CA ARG A 132 8.60 -25.29 -17.48
C ARG A 132 7.78 -26.33 -18.25
#